data_AF-A0A8S3ZH32-F1
#
_entry.id   AF-A0A8S3ZH32-F1
#
_cell.length_a   1.000
_cell.length_b   1.000
_cell.length_c   1.000
_cell.angle_alpha   90.00
_cell.angle_beta   90.00
_cell.angle_gamma   90.00
#
_symmetry.space_group_name_H-M   'P 1'
#
loop_
_entity.id
_entity.type
_entity.pdbx_description
1 polymer ?
#
loop_
_entity_poly.entity_id
_entity_poly.type
_entity_poly.pdbx_seq_one_letter_code
_entity_poly.pdbx_strand_id
1 'polypeptide(L)'
;NYTVHIWNHEGCPLEKMVLGVSALGNFVKLVSPQTHFEPGAPITNDVLRGDIYLIDGAMAFPEICRRYATGRKYYDNIQKNPYMVQNYEWIGYEDTVSLGEKITYVRYMGLAGIMFNNIDEDDFNGS
;
A
#
# COMPACT_ATOMS: atom_id res chain seq x y z
N ASN A 1 -7.96 0.85 12.06
CA ASN A 1 -9.31 1.38 11.75
C ASN A 1 -9.58 2.62 12.58
N TYR A 2 -9.17 3.79 12.11
CA TYR A 2 -9.30 5.05 12.85
C TYR A 2 -10.15 6.06 12.06
N THR A 3 -9.75 6.36 10.82
CA THR A 3 -10.38 7.38 9.97
C THR A 3 -11.85 7.13 9.68
N VAL A 4 -12.26 5.90 9.35
CA VAL A 4 -13.68 5.55 9.13
C VAL A 4 -14.53 5.84 10.36
N HIS A 5 -14.03 5.51 11.55
CA HIS A 5 -14.77 5.77 12.80
C HIS A 5 -14.86 7.26 13.11
N ILE A 6 -13.83 8.05 12.80
CA ILE A 6 -13.90 9.51 12.91
C ILE A 6 -15.00 10.06 12.01
N TRP A 7 -15.00 9.73 10.72
CA TRP A 7 -16.03 10.25 9.82
C TRP A 7 -17.44 9.88 10.28
N ASN A 8 -17.61 8.69 10.86
CA ASN A 8 -18.90 8.25 11.39
C ASN A 8 -19.27 9.04 12.64
N HIS A 9 -18.31 9.26 13.54
CA HIS A 9 -18.49 10.09 14.73
C HIS A 9 -18.87 11.53 14.37
N GLU A 10 -18.26 12.09 13.32
CA GLU A 10 -18.57 13.43 12.80
C GLU A 10 -19.86 13.49 11.97
N GLY A 11 -20.62 12.39 11.89
CA GLY A 11 -21.97 12.36 11.32
C GLY A 11 -22.07 11.97 9.85
N CYS A 12 -20.97 11.49 9.22
CA CYS A 12 -21.05 10.88 7.90
C CYS A 12 -21.57 9.43 8.04
N PRO A 13 -22.70 9.05 7.42
CA PRO A 13 -23.23 7.69 7.53
C PRO A 13 -22.31 6.66 6.85
N LEU A 14 -22.13 5.49 7.47
CA LEU A 14 -21.26 4.40 6.97
C LEU A 14 -21.63 3.99 5.54
N GLU A 15 -22.92 3.85 5.25
CA GLU A 15 -23.46 3.46 3.95
C GLU A 15 -23.26 4.49 2.84
N LYS A 16 -22.70 5.66 3.16
CA LYS A 16 -22.27 6.69 2.20
C LYS A 16 -20.75 6.79 2.06
N MET A 17 -19.99 6.10 2.92
CA MET A 17 -18.53 6.14 2.87
C MET A 17 -17.98 5.14 1.87
N VAL A 18 -17.00 5.58 1.10
CA VAL A 18 -16.26 4.73 0.16
C VAL A 18 -14.80 4.67 0.62
N LEU A 19 -14.29 3.47 0.90
CA LEU A 19 -12.91 3.30 1.35
C LEU A 19 -11.95 3.41 0.17
N GLY A 20 -11.03 4.37 0.23
CA GLY A 20 -9.98 4.52 -0.78
C GLY A 20 -8.90 3.45 -0.65
N VAL A 21 -8.51 2.84 -1.77
CA VAL A 21 -7.38 1.94 -1.91
C VAL A 21 -6.52 2.43 -3.08
N SER A 22 -5.21 2.49 -2.89
CA SER A 22 -4.29 2.91 -3.94
C SER A 22 -3.51 1.73 -4.52
N ALA A 23 -3.29 1.76 -5.83
CA ALA A 23 -2.39 0.86 -6.54
C ALA A 23 -0.90 1.29 -6.40
N LEU A 24 -0.65 2.44 -5.77
CA LEU A 24 0.70 2.89 -5.47
C LEU A 24 1.23 2.25 -4.17
N GLY A 25 2.49 1.84 -4.21
CA GLY A 25 3.27 1.54 -3.02
C GLY A 25 4.10 2.75 -2.59
N ASN A 26 4.24 2.95 -1.27
CA ASN A 26 5.14 3.96 -0.69
C ASN A 26 6.58 3.46 -0.74
N PHE A 27 7.42 4.20 -1.46
CA PHE A 27 8.77 3.81 -1.80
C PHE A 27 9.81 4.68 -1.09
N VAL A 28 10.55 4.09 -0.17
CA VAL A 28 11.48 4.83 0.71
C VAL A 28 12.82 4.11 0.82
N LYS A 29 13.85 4.87 1.22
CA LYS A 29 15.19 4.35 1.45
C LYS A 29 15.47 4.20 2.94
N LEU A 30 15.74 2.98 3.37
CA LEU A 30 16.14 2.65 4.74
C LEU A 30 17.54 3.19 5.07
N VAL A 31 17.76 3.53 6.33
CA VAL A 31 19.11 3.88 6.84
C VAL A 31 19.98 2.63 6.95
N SER A 32 19.45 1.54 7.52
CA SER A 32 20.21 0.32 7.83
C SER A 32 19.33 -0.93 7.74
N PRO A 33 19.10 -1.46 6.51
CA PRO A 33 18.22 -2.60 6.28
C PRO A 33 18.70 -3.90 6.93
N GLN A 34 20.00 -4.01 7.27
CA GLN A 34 20.56 -5.20 7.92
C GLN A 34 20.17 -5.32 9.40
N THR A 35 19.80 -4.20 10.03
CA THR A 35 19.50 -4.15 11.47
C THR A 35 18.02 -3.96 11.77
N HIS A 36 17.30 -3.23 10.91
CA HIS A 36 15.88 -2.92 11.12
C HIS A 36 15.25 -2.56 9.76
N PHE A 37 14.26 -3.34 9.34
CA PHE A 37 13.58 -3.14 8.05
C PHE A 37 12.06 -3.32 8.14
N GLU A 38 11.55 -3.69 9.30
CA GLU A 38 10.13 -3.75 9.63
C GLU A 38 9.49 -2.35 9.63
N PRO A 39 8.14 -2.24 9.52
CA PRO A 39 7.45 -0.96 9.61
C PRO A 39 7.85 -0.18 10.88
N GLY A 40 8.19 1.10 10.70
CA GLY A 40 8.77 1.95 11.74
C GLY A 40 10.30 2.06 11.70
N ALA A 41 10.97 1.36 10.77
CA ALA A 41 12.39 1.52 10.53
C ALA A 41 12.78 2.94 10.09
N PRO A 42 13.95 3.47 10.54
CA PRO A 42 14.45 4.76 10.09
C PRO A 42 14.72 4.80 8.59
N ILE A 43 14.30 5.89 7.95
CA ILE A 43 14.54 6.16 6.53
C ILE A 43 15.48 7.36 6.34
N THR A 44 16.14 7.45 5.19
CA THR A 44 16.88 8.65 4.77
C THR A 44 15.91 9.69 4.19
N ASN A 45 16.42 10.89 3.91
CA ASN A 45 15.66 11.93 3.19
C ASN A 45 15.79 11.82 1.66
N ASP A 46 16.34 10.72 1.15
CA ASP A 46 16.48 10.50 -0.28
C ASP A 46 15.10 10.21 -0.89
N VAL A 47 14.77 10.90 -1.99
CA VAL A 47 13.54 10.66 -2.74
C VAL A 47 13.81 9.59 -3.78
N LEU A 48 13.16 8.43 -3.62
CA LEU A 48 13.17 7.36 -4.61
C LEU A 48 12.00 7.52 -5.59
N ARG A 49 12.12 6.99 -6.80
CA ARG A 49 11.02 6.93 -7.78
C ARG A 49 11.12 5.66 -8.62
N GLY A 50 9.98 5.17 -9.09
CA GLY A 50 9.91 4.13 -10.12
C GLY A 50 10.45 4.61 -11.47
N ASP A 51 10.71 3.66 -12.39
CA ASP A 51 11.33 3.93 -13.69
C ASP A 51 10.31 4.24 -14.81
N ILE A 52 9.01 3.97 -14.59
CA ILE A 52 7.92 4.18 -15.55
C ILE A 52 7.06 5.38 -15.17
N TYR A 53 6.43 5.36 -13.99
CA TYR A 53 5.47 6.42 -13.62
C TYR A 53 6.18 7.65 -13.05
N LEU A 54 7.45 7.49 -12.64
CA LEU A 54 8.32 8.56 -12.15
C LEU A 54 7.73 9.34 -10.97
N ILE A 55 6.93 8.68 -10.13
CA ILE A 55 6.29 9.28 -8.96
C ILE A 55 7.29 9.34 -7.82
N ASP A 56 7.57 10.55 -7.33
CA ASP A 56 8.46 10.76 -6.19
C ASP A 56 7.88 10.12 -4.93
N GLY A 57 8.65 9.24 -4.30
CA GLY A 57 8.28 8.49 -3.10
C GLY A 57 7.31 7.32 -3.34
N ALA A 58 7.04 6.93 -4.59
CA ALA A 58 6.12 5.85 -4.88
C ALA A 58 6.48 5.02 -6.13
N MET A 59 5.84 3.86 -6.24
CA MET A 59 5.82 3.02 -7.44
C MET A 59 4.41 2.50 -7.70
N ALA A 60 4.01 2.45 -8.97
CA ALA A 60 2.78 1.78 -9.37
C ALA A 60 2.92 0.26 -9.26
N PHE A 61 1.81 -0.47 -9.08
CA PHE A 61 1.79 -1.92 -8.90
C PHE A 61 2.61 -2.71 -9.96
N PRO A 62 2.54 -2.43 -11.28
CA PRO A 62 3.34 -3.15 -12.26
C PRO A 62 4.85 -2.85 -12.17
N GLU A 63 5.27 -1.72 -11.60
CA GLU A 63 6.69 -1.47 -11.30
C GLU A 63 7.15 -2.32 -10.13
N ILE A 64 6.31 -2.45 -9.10
CA ILE A 64 6.58 -3.28 -7.92
C ILE A 64 6.69 -4.76 -8.33
N CYS A 65 5.73 -5.27 -9.10
CA CYS A 65 5.75 -6.65 -9.61
C CYS A 65 7.05 -6.97 -10.37
N ARG A 66 7.51 -6.08 -11.26
CA ARG A 66 8.73 -6.30 -12.04
C ARG A 66 9.99 -6.15 -11.20
N ARG A 67 10.08 -5.13 -10.35
CA ARG A 67 11.28 -4.85 -9.56
C ARG A 67 11.54 -5.93 -8.52
N TYR A 68 10.48 -6.48 -7.93
CA TYR A 68 10.55 -7.46 -6.84
C TYR A 68 10.03 -8.84 -7.25
N ALA A 69 10.07 -9.19 -8.54
CA ALA A 69 9.59 -10.48 -9.05
C ALA A 69 10.20 -11.69 -8.33
N THR A 70 11.45 -11.59 -7.88
CA THR A 70 12.17 -12.61 -7.11
C THR A 70 12.41 -12.20 -5.65
N GLY A 71 11.85 -11.06 -5.24
CA GLY A 71 11.99 -10.49 -3.91
C GLY A 71 11.20 -11.28 -2.87
N ARG A 72 11.69 -11.26 -1.62
CA ARG A 72 10.95 -11.83 -0.50
C ARG A 72 9.84 -10.87 -0.08
N LYS A 73 8.60 -11.33 -0.16
CA LYS A 73 7.44 -10.64 0.42
C LYS A 73 7.37 -10.86 1.93
N TYR A 74 7.19 -9.77 2.65
CA TYR A 74 6.87 -9.76 4.08
C TYR A 74 5.44 -9.25 4.27
N TYR A 75 4.81 -9.62 5.37
CA TYR A 75 3.44 -9.20 5.69
C TYR A 75 3.38 -8.67 7.10
N ASP A 76 2.92 -7.43 7.27
CA ASP A 76 2.68 -6.85 8.58
C ASP A 76 1.32 -7.30 9.09
N ASN A 77 1.31 -8.16 10.11
CA ASN A 77 0.08 -8.68 10.71
C ASN A 77 -0.70 -7.62 11.50
N ILE A 78 -0.10 -6.48 11.84
CA ILE A 78 -0.74 -5.37 12.53
C ILE A 78 -1.45 -4.49 11.51
N GLN A 79 -0.74 -4.02 10.47
CA GLN A 79 -1.31 -3.15 9.44
C GLN A 79 -2.11 -3.89 8.37
N LYS A 80 -1.96 -5.22 8.27
CA LYS A 80 -2.60 -6.08 7.25
C LYS A 80 -2.17 -5.75 5.82
N ASN A 81 -0.91 -5.33 5.65
CA ASN A 81 -0.35 -4.95 4.36
C ASN A 81 0.98 -5.68 4.09
N PRO A 82 1.27 -6.01 2.81
CA PRO A 82 2.58 -6.49 2.41
C PRO A 82 3.62 -5.38 2.34
N TYR A 83 4.87 -5.77 2.47
CA TYR A 83 6.02 -4.95 2.13
C TYR A 83 7.17 -5.80 1.61
N MET A 84 8.09 -5.19 0.89
CA MET A 84 9.29 -5.83 0.36
C MET A 84 10.52 -4.97 0.63
N VAL A 85 11.66 -5.63 0.78
CA VAL A 85 12.94 -4.98 1.06
C VAL A 85 13.99 -5.53 0.12
N GLN A 86 14.72 -4.65 -0.56
CA GLN A 86 15.83 -5.03 -1.44
C GLN A 86 16.94 -4.00 -1.30
N ASN A 87 18.12 -4.43 -0.86
CA ASN A 87 19.19 -3.52 -0.47
C ASN A 87 18.66 -2.49 0.55
N TYR A 88 18.76 -1.20 0.24
CA TYR A 88 18.25 -0.10 1.06
C TYR A 88 16.82 0.31 0.71
N GLU A 89 16.22 -0.31 -0.29
CA GLU A 89 14.89 0.04 -0.77
C GLU A 89 13.82 -0.71 0.02
N TRP A 90 12.79 0.02 0.44
CA TRP A 90 11.62 -0.51 1.11
C TRP A 90 10.36 -0.03 0.40
N ILE A 91 9.46 -0.96 0.10
CA ILE A 91 8.18 -0.68 -0.56
C ILE A 91 7.05 -1.29 0.26
N GLY A 92 6.13 -0.46 0.72
CA GLY A 92 4.88 -0.88 1.36
C GLY A 92 3.74 -0.63 0.40
N TYR A 93 2.96 -1.66 0.07
CA TYR A 93 2.04 -1.61 -1.07
C TYR A 93 0.79 -2.44 -0.80
N GLU A 94 -0.13 -2.48 -1.75
CA GLU A 94 -1.30 -3.34 -1.74
C GLU A 94 -1.09 -4.57 -2.63
N ASP A 95 -1.54 -5.73 -2.18
CA ASP A 95 -1.68 -6.90 -3.02
C ASP A 95 -3.10 -7.47 -2.93
N THR A 96 -3.35 -8.58 -3.63
CA THR A 96 -4.66 -9.23 -3.62
C THR A 96 -5.09 -9.70 -2.23
N VAL A 97 -4.14 -9.98 -1.33
CA VAL A 97 -4.42 -10.39 0.05
C VAL A 97 -4.84 -9.18 0.89
N SER A 98 -4.06 -8.09 0.90
CA SER A 98 -4.42 -6.88 1.66
C SER A 98 -5.70 -6.22 1.14
N LEU A 99 -5.91 -6.22 -0.17
CA LEU A 99 -7.16 -5.77 -0.77
C LEU A 99 -8.35 -6.63 -0.32
N GLY A 100 -8.17 -7.96 -0.25
CA GLY A 100 -9.19 -8.88 0.26
C GLY A 100 -9.56 -8.62 1.73
N GLU A 101 -8.58 -8.33 2.57
CA GLU A 101 -8.80 -7.93 3.98
C GLU A 101 -9.61 -6.63 4.06
N LYS A 102 -9.30 -5.64 3.21
CA LYS A 102 -10.04 -4.37 3.16
C LYS A 102 -11.46 -4.52 2.62
N ILE A 103 -11.66 -5.38 1.62
CA ILE A 103 -13.01 -5.72 1.13
C ILE A 103 -13.83 -6.37 2.25
N THR A 104 -13.22 -7.26 3.02
CA THR A 104 -13.86 -7.89 4.18
C THR A 104 -14.23 -6.85 5.24
N TYR A 105 -13.34 -5.91 5.52
CA TYR A 105 -13.60 -4.78 6.43
C TYR A 105 -14.75 -3.88 5.93
N VAL A 106 -14.76 -3.51 4.65
CA VAL A 106 -15.82 -2.72 4.00
C VAL A 106 -17.19 -3.38 4.18
N ARG A 107 -17.27 -4.69 3.92
CA ARG A 107 -18.51 -5.47 4.10
C ARG A 107 -18.93 -5.55 5.57
N TYR A 108 -17.98 -5.81 6.46
CA TYR A 108 -18.24 -5.91 7.90
C TYR A 108 -18.78 -4.60 8.49
N MET A 109 -18.21 -3.47 8.08
CA MET A 109 -18.61 -2.14 8.55
C MET A 109 -19.87 -1.61 7.85
N GLY A 110 -20.34 -2.22 6.77
CA GLY A 110 -21.45 -1.70 5.98
C GLY A 110 -21.11 -0.42 5.23
N LEU A 111 -19.87 -0.27 4.75
CA LEU A 111 -19.49 0.88 3.92
C LEU A 111 -20.10 0.76 2.52
N ALA A 112 -20.27 1.90 1.84
CA ALA A 112 -20.84 1.97 0.49
C ALA A 112 -20.02 1.20 -0.56
N GLY A 113 -18.71 1.10 -0.36
CA GLY A 113 -17.83 0.36 -1.26
C GLY A 113 -16.36 0.74 -1.15
N ILE A 114 -15.62 0.49 -2.23
CA ILE A 114 -14.21 0.86 -2.41
C ILE A 114 -14.07 1.81 -3.60
N MET A 115 -13.19 2.79 -3.43
CA MET A 115 -12.64 3.59 -4.53
C MET A 115 -11.22 3.09 -4.76
N PHE A 116 -10.86 2.81 -6.00
CA PHE A 116 -9.54 2.31 -6.38
C PHE A 116 -8.80 3.37 -7.20
N ASN A 117 -7.58 3.72 -6.79
CA ASN A 117 -6.78 4.83 -7.33
C ASN A 117 -5.35 4.38 -7.69
N ASN A 118 -4.94 4.35 -8.95
CA ASN A 118 -5.75 4.48 -10.17
C ASN A 118 -5.80 3.19 -10.97
N ILE A 119 -6.77 3.09 -11.87
CA ILE A 119 -6.97 1.90 -12.71
C ILE A 119 -5.80 1.66 -13.66
N ASP A 120 -5.13 2.72 -14.11
CA ASP A 120 -3.96 2.66 -14.97
C ASP A 120 -2.67 2.31 -14.20
N GLU A 121 -2.71 2.28 -12.87
CA GLU A 121 -1.57 1.91 -12.00
C GLU A 121 -1.65 0.46 -11.52
N ASP A 122 -2.71 -0.27 -11.84
CA ASP A 122 -2.79 -1.73 -11.67
C ASP A 122 -2.05 -2.44 -12.81
N ASP A 123 -1.85 -3.75 -12.69
CA ASP A 123 -1.38 -4.58 -13.80
C ASP A 123 -2.52 -4.84 -14.81
N PHE A 124 -2.94 -3.77 -15.49
CA PHE A 124 -4.06 -3.78 -16.42
C PHE A 124 -3.85 -4.68 -17.65
N ASN A 125 -2.61 -5.11 -17.89
CA ASN A 125 -2.26 -6.05 -18.97
C ASN A 125 -2.16 -7.52 -18.51
N GLY A 126 -2.19 -7.80 -17.19
CA GLY A 126 -2.14 -9.15 -16.62
C GLY A 126 -0.80 -9.88 -16.82
N SER A 127 0.31 -9.18 -16.60
CA SER A 127 1.68 -9.63 -16.87
C SER A 127 2.42 -10.30 -15.71
#